data_AF-A0A7S1C9T9-F1
#
_entry.id   AF-A0A7S1C9T9-F1
#
_cell.length_a   1.000
_cell.length_b   1.000
_cell.length_c   1.000
_cell.angle_alpha   90.00
_cell.angle_beta   90.00
_cell.angle_gamma   90.00
#
_symmetry.space_group_name_H-M   'P 1'
#
loop_
_entity.id
_entity.type
_entity.pdbx_description
1 polymer ?
#
loop_
_entity_poly.entity_id
_entity_poly.type
_entity_poly.pdbx_seq_one_letter_code
_entity_poly.pdbx_strand_id
1 'polypeptide(L)'
;ETFVDVARGASARGGGGGWRSRWISESGIVDLSLLVGPRPHDALRQMTALTGRQALPPRFALGYHQCRWNYKDEADVFAVDAKFEEHNFPYDVLWLDIEHTDGKRYFTWDKPLFPAPAAMQDKLAERGRKMVTIVDPHIKRDPGYHVHSEASREGLYVRNKDGGEFDGWCWPGSSSYLDFTDARVRSWWSDRFLLENYEGSTLSLFTWNDMNEPSVFNGPEVSMPKDALSLTDVEHREWHNLYGFYHQMATAEGL
;
A
#
# COMPACT_ATOMS: atom_id res chain seq x y z
N GLU A 1 7.14 0.75 -17.73
CA GLU A 1 6.74 -0.69 -17.65
C GLU A 1 7.84 -1.62 -18.17
N THR A 2 7.74 -2.92 -17.88
CA THR A 2 8.61 -3.96 -18.45
C THR A 2 7.79 -5.08 -19.09
N PHE A 3 8.02 -5.35 -20.36
CA PHE A 3 7.42 -6.44 -21.12
C PHE A 3 8.33 -7.68 -21.12
N VAL A 4 7.73 -8.85 -20.91
CA VAL A 4 8.45 -10.14 -20.83
C VAL A 4 7.79 -11.16 -21.75
N ASP A 5 8.56 -11.66 -22.71
CA ASP A 5 8.17 -12.77 -23.58
C ASP A 5 9.00 -14.01 -23.23
N VAL A 6 8.36 -15.16 -23.05
CA VAL A 6 9.00 -16.45 -22.75
C VAL A 6 8.49 -17.49 -23.74
N ALA A 7 9.42 -18.03 -24.53
CA ALA A 7 9.12 -19.00 -25.57
C ALA A 7 10.04 -20.22 -25.47
N ARG A 8 9.53 -21.38 -25.91
CA ARG A 8 10.33 -22.59 -26.11
C ARG A 8 10.86 -22.61 -27.54
N GLY A 9 12.17 -22.65 -27.71
CA GLY A 9 12.77 -22.72 -29.03
C GLY A 9 12.46 -24.05 -29.73
N ALA A 10 12.18 -24.01 -31.03
CA ALA A 10 12.21 -25.22 -31.85
C ALA A 10 13.66 -25.68 -32.03
N SER A 11 13.91 -26.98 -31.84
CA SER A 11 15.23 -27.56 -32.05
C SER A 11 15.52 -27.76 -33.53
N ALA A 12 16.59 -27.14 -34.05
CA ALA A 12 17.04 -27.39 -35.41
C ALA A 12 17.79 -28.74 -35.56
N ARG A 13 18.11 -29.46 -34.47
CA ARG A 13 18.99 -30.64 -34.49
C ARG A 13 18.60 -31.77 -33.51
N GLY A 14 17.31 -31.96 -33.22
CA GLY A 14 16.83 -33.15 -32.50
C GLY A 14 17.13 -33.24 -30.98
N GLY A 15 17.89 -32.31 -30.39
CA GLY A 15 17.99 -32.15 -28.93
C GLY A 15 16.88 -31.26 -28.38
N GLY A 16 16.27 -31.58 -27.23
CA GLY A 16 15.13 -30.84 -26.68
C GLY A 16 15.33 -29.30 -26.69
N GLY A 17 14.39 -28.58 -27.28
CA GLY A 17 14.48 -27.13 -27.46
C GLY A 17 14.60 -26.36 -26.14
N GLY A 18 15.61 -25.48 -26.05
CA GLY A 18 15.86 -24.63 -24.88
C GLY A 18 14.83 -23.50 -24.72
N TRP A 19 14.82 -22.87 -23.55
CA TRP A 19 13.99 -21.71 -23.26
C TRP A 19 14.64 -20.42 -23.74
N ARG A 20 13.82 -19.49 -24.24
CA ARG A 20 14.21 -18.13 -24.59
C ARG A 20 13.31 -17.17 -23.84
N SER A 21 13.90 -16.16 -23.21
CA SER A 21 13.15 -15.02 -22.67
C SER A 21 13.66 -13.71 -23.27
N ARG A 22 12.76 -12.77 -23.55
CA ARG A 22 13.07 -11.41 -24.01
C ARG A 22 12.40 -10.42 -23.06
N TRP A 23 13.21 -9.52 -22.49
CA TRP A 23 12.77 -8.48 -21.57
C TRP A 23 12.96 -7.12 -22.24
N ILE A 24 11.96 -6.25 -22.17
CA ILE A 24 11.99 -4.90 -22.75
C ILE A 24 11.41 -3.93 -21.73
N SER A 25 12.25 -3.02 -21.23
CA SER A 25 11.82 -1.94 -20.34
C SER A 25 11.75 -0.63 -21.12
N GLU A 26 10.79 0.23 -20.76
CA GLU A 26 10.52 1.50 -21.43
C GLU A 26 11.66 2.53 -21.27
N SER A 27 12.33 2.52 -20.12
CA SER A 27 13.36 3.49 -19.75
C SER A 27 14.37 2.88 -18.75
N GLY A 28 15.29 3.71 -18.23
CA GLY A 28 16.35 3.28 -17.33
C GLY A 28 17.55 2.63 -18.03
N ILE A 29 18.28 1.79 -17.29
CA ILE A 29 19.46 1.05 -17.78
C ILE A 29 19.17 -0.46 -17.84
N VAL A 30 19.97 -1.18 -18.63
CA VAL A 30 20.03 -2.63 -18.52
C VAL A 30 20.91 -2.99 -17.32
N ASP A 31 20.26 -3.39 -16.23
CA ASP A 31 20.91 -3.96 -15.05
C ASP A 31 20.39 -5.38 -14.82
N LEU A 32 21.28 -6.38 -14.80
CA LEU A 32 20.92 -7.79 -14.80
C LEU A 32 21.82 -8.59 -13.85
N SER A 33 21.19 -9.22 -12.86
CA SER A 33 21.83 -10.20 -11.97
C SER A 33 21.45 -11.64 -12.36
N LEU A 34 22.46 -12.48 -12.65
CA LEU A 34 22.26 -13.89 -12.99
C LEU A 34 22.41 -14.78 -11.75
N LEU A 35 21.32 -15.40 -11.32
CA LEU A 35 21.27 -16.28 -10.14
C LEU A 35 21.43 -17.74 -10.58
N VAL A 36 22.67 -18.25 -10.54
CA VAL A 36 23.05 -19.51 -11.23
C VAL A 36 22.74 -20.80 -10.47
N GLY A 37 22.25 -20.74 -9.21
CA GLY A 37 22.05 -21.96 -8.43
C GLY A 37 23.36 -22.68 -8.11
N PRO A 38 23.36 -24.01 -7.87
CA PRO A 38 22.83 -25.01 -8.82
C PRO A 38 21.48 -25.64 -8.43
N ARG A 39 20.97 -25.37 -7.22
CA ARG A 39 19.66 -25.84 -6.75
C ARG A 39 18.71 -24.66 -6.57
N PRO A 40 17.38 -24.84 -6.68
CA PRO A 40 16.42 -23.76 -6.52
C PRO A 40 16.58 -22.93 -5.24
N HIS A 41 16.87 -23.57 -4.10
CA HIS A 41 17.07 -22.83 -2.84
C HIS A 41 18.40 -22.05 -2.80
N ASP A 42 19.40 -22.43 -3.60
CA ASP A 42 20.67 -21.69 -3.69
C ASP A 42 20.43 -20.40 -4.51
N ALA A 43 19.66 -20.48 -5.60
CA ALA A 43 19.20 -19.30 -6.35
C ALA A 43 18.32 -18.37 -5.49
N LEU A 44 17.42 -18.93 -4.68
CA LEU A 44 16.63 -18.15 -3.72
C LEU A 44 17.51 -17.42 -2.69
N ARG A 45 18.55 -18.08 -2.16
CA ARG A 45 19.52 -17.43 -1.26
C ARG A 45 20.26 -16.28 -1.95
N GLN A 46 20.69 -16.47 -3.20
CA GLN A 46 21.34 -15.41 -3.98
C GLN A 46 20.39 -14.21 -4.19
N MET A 47 19.13 -14.47 -4.54
CA MET A 47 18.10 -13.44 -4.68
C MET A 47 17.93 -12.63 -3.39
N THR A 48 17.69 -13.31 -2.26
CA THR A 48 17.47 -12.64 -0.96
C THR A 48 18.71 -11.97 -0.38
N ALA A 49 19.92 -12.32 -0.85
CA ALA A 49 21.13 -11.61 -0.50
C ALA A 49 21.21 -10.23 -1.19
N LEU A 50 20.58 -10.08 -2.36
CA LEU A 50 20.51 -8.83 -3.11
C LEU A 50 19.32 -7.96 -2.69
N THR A 51 18.14 -8.57 -2.52
CA THR A 51 16.87 -7.84 -2.34
C THR A 51 16.37 -7.84 -0.90
N GLY A 52 17.11 -8.44 0.03
CA GLY A 52 16.68 -8.62 1.41
C GLY A 52 15.84 -9.89 1.63
N ARG A 53 15.52 -10.14 2.90
CA ARG A 53 14.75 -11.28 3.37
C ARG A 53 13.40 -10.81 3.90
N GLN A 54 12.42 -11.71 3.91
CA GLN A 54 11.13 -11.48 4.53
C GLN A 54 11.32 -10.98 5.98
N ALA A 55 10.74 -9.81 6.28
CA ALA A 55 10.65 -9.33 7.66
C ALA A 55 9.86 -10.35 8.49
N LEU A 56 10.31 -10.63 9.72
CA LEU A 56 9.65 -11.58 10.60
C LEU A 56 8.25 -11.04 10.96
N PRO A 57 7.16 -11.68 10.50
CA PRO A 57 5.83 -11.17 10.81
C PRO A 57 5.52 -11.30 12.30
N PRO A 58 4.80 -10.33 12.90
CA PRO A 58 4.28 -10.51 14.24
C PRO A 58 3.32 -11.70 14.26
N ARG A 59 3.30 -12.45 15.36
CA ARG A 59 2.59 -13.75 15.42
C ARG A 59 1.12 -13.67 15.00
N PHE A 60 0.41 -12.60 15.38
CA PHE A 60 -1.01 -12.43 15.05
C PHE A 60 -1.26 -12.35 13.53
N ALA A 61 -0.29 -11.86 12.76
CA ALA A 61 -0.41 -11.69 11.30
C ALA A 61 -0.37 -13.02 10.53
N LEU A 62 -0.04 -14.12 11.22
CA LEU A 62 -0.12 -15.48 10.70
C LEU A 62 -1.44 -16.18 11.05
N GLY A 63 -2.27 -15.52 11.87
CA GLY A 63 -3.58 -16.02 12.31
C GLY A 63 -4.66 -15.84 11.24
N TYR A 64 -5.92 -16.00 11.64
CA TYR A 64 -7.06 -15.76 10.75
C TYR A 64 -7.47 -14.29 10.77
N HIS A 65 -7.60 -13.70 9.58
CA HIS A 65 -7.97 -12.31 9.36
C HIS A 65 -9.37 -12.25 8.77
N GLN A 66 -10.26 -11.53 9.45
CA GLN A 66 -11.66 -11.38 9.06
C GLN A 66 -11.90 -9.98 8.50
N CYS A 67 -12.25 -9.91 7.22
CA CYS A 67 -12.41 -8.67 6.46
C CYS A 67 -13.66 -8.72 5.56
N ARG A 68 -14.20 -7.54 5.25
CA ARG A 68 -15.12 -7.29 4.12
C ARG A 68 -15.12 -5.79 3.81
N TRP A 69 -15.52 -5.44 2.60
CA TRP A 69 -15.99 -4.10 2.27
C TRP A 69 -17.49 -3.98 2.57
N ASN A 70 -17.97 -3.27 3.59
CA ASN A 70 -17.33 -2.78 4.82
C ASN A 70 -18.09 -3.36 6.04
N TYR A 71 -17.48 -3.42 7.22
CA TYR A 71 -18.27 -3.40 8.46
C TYR A 71 -18.87 -2.02 8.64
N LYS A 72 -20.14 -1.99 9.07
CA LYS A 72 -20.95 -0.77 9.01
C LYS A 72 -20.56 0.27 10.04
N ASP A 73 -20.30 -0.15 11.27
CA ASP A 73 -20.09 0.68 12.44
C ASP A 73 -19.44 -0.15 13.58
N GLU A 74 -19.20 0.47 14.74
CA GLU A 74 -18.69 -0.22 15.93
C GLU A 74 -19.58 -1.37 16.41
N ALA A 75 -20.90 -1.26 16.24
CA ALA A 75 -21.83 -2.30 16.67
C ALA A 75 -21.70 -3.56 15.81
N ASP A 76 -21.51 -3.40 14.49
CA ASP A 76 -21.23 -4.48 13.55
C ASP A 76 -19.89 -5.16 13.89
N VAL A 77 -18.85 -4.37 14.21
CA VAL A 77 -17.55 -4.91 14.67
C VAL A 77 -17.72 -5.81 15.90
N PHE A 78 -18.43 -5.34 16.93
CA PHE A 78 -18.66 -6.15 18.13
C PHE A 78 -19.59 -7.34 17.90
N ALA A 79 -20.57 -7.22 17.00
CA ALA A 79 -21.44 -8.33 16.64
C ALA A 79 -20.64 -9.46 15.97
N VAL A 80 -19.70 -9.11 15.08
CA VAL A 80 -18.79 -10.06 14.45
C VAL A 80 -17.86 -10.70 15.49
N ASP A 81 -17.19 -9.89 16.32
CA ASP A 81 -16.33 -10.36 17.44
C ASP A 81 -17.04 -11.40 18.32
N ALA A 82 -18.28 -11.09 18.72
CA ALA A 82 -19.11 -11.95 19.55
C ALA A 82 -19.53 -13.25 18.85
N LYS A 83 -19.76 -13.23 17.53
CA LYS A 83 -20.13 -14.43 16.77
C LYS A 83 -18.99 -15.42 16.60
N PHE A 84 -17.75 -14.96 16.48
CA PHE A 84 -16.58 -15.85 16.53
C PHE A 84 -16.47 -16.56 17.89
N GLU A 85 -16.72 -15.83 18.99
CA GLU A 85 -16.76 -16.42 20.33
C GLU A 85 -17.91 -17.42 20.48
N GLU A 86 -19.14 -17.04 20.09
CA GLU A 86 -20.33 -17.90 20.16
C GLU A 86 -20.15 -19.22 19.43
N HIS A 87 -19.51 -19.18 18.25
CA HIS A 87 -19.30 -20.36 17.41
C HIS A 87 -17.96 -21.04 17.62
N ASN A 88 -17.14 -20.58 18.59
CA ASN A 88 -15.82 -21.12 18.89
C ASN A 88 -14.90 -21.21 17.64
N PHE A 89 -14.93 -20.16 16.81
CA PHE A 89 -14.02 -19.99 15.68
C PHE A 89 -12.89 -19.01 16.06
N PRO A 90 -11.62 -19.40 15.97
CA PRO A 90 -10.52 -18.50 16.28
C PRO A 90 -10.31 -17.46 15.16
N TYR A 91 -10.05 -16.21 15.54
CA TYR A 91 -9.52 -15.18 14.64
C TYR A 91 -8.63 -14.20 15.42
N ASP A 92 -7.66 -13.62 14.71
CA ASP A 92 -6.65 -12.73 15.29
C ASP A 92 -6.90 -11.27 14.92
N VAL A 93 -7.43 -10.99 13.72
CA VAL A 93 -7.51 -9.61 13.20
C VAL A 93 -8.86 -9.31 12.57
N LEU A 94 -9.46 -8.17 12.94
CA LEU A 94 -10.64 -7.61 12.27
C LEU A 94 -10.23 -6.38 11.44
N TRP A 95 -10.71 -6.31 10.20
CA TRP A 95 -10.29 -5.29 9.23
C TRP A 95 -11.41 -4.28 8.95
N LEU A 96 -11.04 -3.01 8.85
CA LEU A 96 -11.92 -1.92 8.45
C LEU A 96 -11.45 -1.32 7.12
N ASP A 97 -12.29 -1.52 6.11
CA ASP A 97 -12.12 -1.00 4.75
C ASP A 97 -12.61 0.48 4.69
N ILE A 98 -12.61 1.12 3.52
CA ILE A 98 -12.63 2.58 3.33
C ILE A 98 -13.81 3.31 3.98
N GLU A 99 -14.94 2.66 4.21
CA GLU A 99 -16.12 3.30 4.83
C GLU A 99 -15.93 3.64 6.31
N HIS A 100 -14.82 3.25 6.96
CA HIS A 100 -14.52 3.68 8.32
C HIS A 100 -14.05 5.14 8.42
N THR A 101 -13.62 5.73 7.31
CA THR A 101 -13.06 7.07 7.23
C THR A 101 -14.15 8.14 7.09
N ASP A 102 -13.88 9.39 7.51
CA ASP A 102 -14.74 10.54 7.19
C ASP A 102 -14.62 10.89 5.70
N GLY A 103 -15.52 10.35 4.88
CA GLY A 103 -15.63 10.71 3.47
C GLY A 103 -14.38 10.39 2.65
N LYS A 104 -13.70 9.27 2.97
CA LYS A 104 -12.48 8.78 2.30
C LYS A 104 -11.27 9.69 2.55
N ARG A 105 -11.26 10.35 3.72
CA ARG A 105 -10.09 11.03 4.27
C ARG A 105 -9.36 10.06 5.19
N TYR A 106 -8.22 9.53 4.75
CA TYR A 106 -7.41 8.63 5.58
C TYR A 106 -6.93 9.31 6.88
N PHE A 107 -6.47 8.54 7.87
CA PHE A 107 -6.15 9.05 9.21
C PHE A 107 -7.32 9.77 9.92
N THR A 108 -8.56 9.45 9.53
CA THR A 108 -9.78 9.94 10.19
C THR A 108 -10.75 8.79 10.43
N TRP A 109 -11.77 9.06 11.23
CA TRP A 109 -12.85 8.13 11.51
C TRP A 109 -14.19 8.82 11.22
N ASP A 110 -15.12 8.11 10.58
CA ASP A 110 -16.51 8.57 10.47
C ASP A 110 -17.13 8.58 11.88
N LYS A 111 -17.24 9.77 12.49
CA LYS A 111 -17.67 9.91 13.88
C LYS A 111 -19.07 9.34 14.17
N PRO A 112 -20.08 9.47 13.28
CA PRO A 112 -21.36 8.79 13.46
C PRO A 112 -21.26 7.26 13.54
N LEU A 113 -20.41 6.61 12.74
CA LEU A 113 -20.29 5.15 12.67
C LEU A 113 -19.25 4.58 13.66
N PHE A 114 -18.19 5.34 13.90
CA PHE A 114 -17.05 5.00 14.75
C PHE A 114 -16.76 6.13 15.76
N PRO A 115 -17.65 6.37 16.74
CA PRO A 115 -17.52 7.46 17.70
C PRO A 115 -16.43 7.25 18.76
N ALA A 116 -15.99 6.02 19.02
CA ALA A 116 -15.04 5.63 20.05
C ALA A 116 -14.02 4.57 19.54
N PRO A 117 -13.27 4.87 18.46
CA PRO A 117 -12.45 3.88 17.76
C PRO A 117 -11.34 3.28 18.63
N ALA A 118 -10.74 4.08 19.52
CA ALA A 118 -9.73 3.60 20.46
C ALA A 118 -10.32 2.57 21.45
N ALA A 119 -11.49 2.87 22.03
CA ALA A 119 -12.17 1.95 22.95
C ALA A 119 -12.62 0.65 22.24
N MET A 120 -13.03 0.75 20.98
CA MET A 120 -13.31 -0.43 20.14
C MET A 120 -12.08 -1.31 19.99
N GLN A 121 -10.93 -0.73 19.63
CA GLN A 121 -9.68 -1.46 19.49
C GLN A 121 -9.21 -2.08 20.80
N ASP A 122 -9.25 -1.33 21.91
CA ASP A 122 -8.85 -1.81 23.23
C ASP A 122 -9.67 -3.01 23.68
N LYS A 123 -10.99 -2.99 23.45
CA LYS A 123 -11.88 -4.11 23.79
C LYS A 123 -11.62 -5.37 22.97
N LEU A 124 -11.20 -5.24 21.71
CA LEU A 124 -10.72 -6.38 20.92
C LEU A 124 -9.37 -6.87 21.48
N ALA A 125 -8.47 -5.93 21.82
CA ALA A 125 -7.14 -6.20 22.32
C ALA A 125 -7.13 -6.92 23.68
N GLU A 126 -8.15 -6.74 24.53
CA GLU A 126 -8.36 -7.52 25.76
C GLU A 126 -8.38 -9.04 25.52
N ARG A 127 -8.77 -9.47 24.31
CA ARG A 127 -8.76 -10.88 23.88
C ARG A 127 -7.53 -11.27 23.06
N GLY A 128 -6.54 -10.39 22.99
CA GLY A 128 -5.33 -10.59 22.17
C GLY A 128 -5.52 -10.30 20.68
N ARG A 129 -6.70 -9.85 20.25
CA ARG A 129 -7.00 -9.52 18.85
C ARG A 129 -6.38 -8.19 18.45
N LYS A 130 -6.28 -7.96 17.14
CA LYS A 130 -5.81 -6.73 16.51
C LYS A 130 -6.85 -6.17 15.55
N MET A 131 -6.67 -4.91 15.20
CA MET A 131 -7.45 -4.25 14.16
C MET A 131 -6.51 -3.84 13.02
N VAL A 132 -7.02 -3.88 11.80
CA VAL A 132 -6.36 -3.29 10.63
C VAL A 132 -7.28 -2.24 10.01
N THR A 133 -6.78 -1.04 9.75
CA THR A 133 -7.48 -0.03 8.93
C THR A 133 -6.79 0.17 7.60
N ILE A 134 -7.57 0.42 6.56
CA ILE A 134 -7.05 0.77 5.23
C ILE A 134 -6.55 2.23 5.18
N VAL A 135 -5.39 2.45 4.55
CA VAL A 135 -4.80 3.77 4.28
C VAL A 135 -4.16 3.73 2.89
N ASP A 136 -4.77 4.42 1.93
CA ASP A 136 -4.31 4.44 0.53
C ASP A 136 -3.50 5.71 0.22
N PRO A 137 -2.70 5.74 -0.87
CA PRO A 137 -1.77 6.84 -1.11
C PRO A 137 -2.41 8.09 -1.76
N HIS A 138 -3.71 8.05 -2.07
CA HIS A 138 -4.42 9.15 -2.69
C HIS A 138 -5.10 10.03 -1.63
N ILE A 139 -4.76 11.32 -1.61
CA ILE A 139 -5.19 12.25 -0.56
C ILE A 139 -6.31 13.12 -1.12
N LYS A 140 -7.51 13.03 -0.53
CA LYS A 140 -8.66 13.87 -0.89
C LYS A 140 -8.26 15.35 -0.94
N ARG A 141 -8.58 16.03 -2.06
CA ARG A 141 -8.35 17.46 -2.22
C ARG A 141 -9.41 18.27 -1.48
N ASP A 142 -9.15 18.50 -0.20
CA ASP A 142 -10.03 19.24 0.70
C ASP A 142 -9.18 20.15 1.62
N PRO A 143 -9.27 21.48 1.49
CA PRO A 143 -8.52 22.41 2.35
C PRO A 143 -8.83 22.28 3.85
N GLY A 144 -9.99 21.72 4.22
CA GLY A 144 -10.35 21.43 5.61
C GLY A 144 -9.76 20.13 6.15
N TYR A 145 -9.13 19.31 5.30
CA TYR A 145 -8.49 18.07 5.68
C TYR A 145 -7.01 18.30 5.99
N HIS A 146 -6.61 18.04 7.24
CA HIS A 146 -5.28 18.37 7.76
C HIS A 146 -4.16 17.70 6.94
N VAL A 147 -4.26 16.40 6.63
CA VAL A 147 -3.27 15.69 5.80
C VAL A 147 -3.11 16.35 4.43
N HIS A 148 -4.21 16.75 3.80
CA HIS A 148 -4.14 17.41 2.50
C HIS A 148 -3.48 18.78 2.58
N SER A 149 -3.96 19.62 3.50
CA SER A 149 -3.50 21.00 3.66
C SER A 149 -2.04 21.09 4.09
N GLU A 150 -1.56 20.17 4.93
CA GLU A 150 -0.15 20.06 5.31
C GLU A 150 0.72 19.61 4.14
N ALA A 151 0.35 18.52 3.45
CA ALA A 151 1.11 18.02 2.31
C ALA A 151 1.17 19.00 1.14
N SER A 152 0.10 19.76 0.89
CA SER A 152 0.09 20.83 -0.13
C SER A 152 1.01 21.98 0.27
N ARG A 153 0.95 22.43 1.53
CA ARG A 153 1.81 23.50 2.06
C ARG A 153 3.30 23.13 1.99
N GLU A 154 3.62 21.87 2.22
CA GLU A 154 5.00 21.36 2.20
C GLU A 154 5.46 20.90 0.81
N GLY A 155 4.57 20.93 -0.19
CA GLY A 155 4.90 20.57 -1.57
C GLY A 155 5.27 19.10 -1.74
N LEU A 156 4.50 18.19 -1.14
CA LEU A 156 4.82 16.75 -1.06
C LEU A 156 4.21 15.91 -2.20
N TYR A 157 3.43 16.54 -3.09
CA TYR A 157 2.69 15.83 -4.13
C TYR A 157 3.47 15.70 -5.44
N VAL A 158 3.18 14.61 -6.15
CA VAL A 158 3.53 14.45 -7.57
C VAL A 158 2.96 15.62 -8.37
N ARG A 159 3.67 16.05 -9.41
CA ARG A 159 3.31 17.19 -10.26
C ARG A 159 2.95 16.77 -11.68
N ASN A 160 2.17 17.59 -12.37
CA ASN A 160 1.97 17.43 -13.82
C ASN A 160 3.24 17.87 -14.57
N LYS A 161 3.39 17.42 -15.83
CA LYS A 161 4.50 17.86 -16.70
C LYS A 161 4.61 19.38 -16.88
N ASP A 162 3.47 20.07 -16.85
CA ASP A 162 3.38 21.53 -17.05
C ASP A 162 3.47 22.29 -15.71
N GLY A 163 3.76 21.58 -14.61
CA GLY A 163 3.76 22.09 -13.25
C GLY A 163 2.42 21.94 -12.52
N GLY A 164 2.40 22.37 -11.26
CA GLY A 164 1.25 22.19 -10.37
C GLY A 164 1.07 20.75 -9.88
N GLU A 165 0.33 20.59 -8.79
CA GLU A 165 0.02 19.27 -8.21
C GLU A 165 -0.84 18.42 -9.15
N PHE A 166 -0.49 17.15 -9.29
CA PHE A 166 -1.28 16.18 -10.04
C PHE A 166 -2.66 16.00 -9.39
N ASP A 167 -3.73 16.08 -10.19
CA ASP A 167 -5.12 15.89 -9.76
C ASP A 167 -5.71 14.68 -10.51
N GLY A 168 -5.98 13.62 -9.75
CA GLY A 168 -6.62 12.41 -10.23
C GLY A 168 -7.90 12.12 -9.47
N TRP A 169 -8.71 11.21 -10.00
CA TRP A 169 -9.93 10.75 -9.32
C TRP A 169 -9.69 9.38 -8.70
N CYS A 170 -10.12 9.21 -7.46
CA CYS A 170 -10.15 7.91 -6.78
C CYS A 170 -11.37 7.86 -5.84
N TRP A 171 -11.34 7.04 -4.78
CA TRP A 171 -12.46 6.89 -3.85
C TRP A 171 -13.04 8.20 -3.28
N PRO A 172 -12.25 9.21 -2.89
CA PRO A 172 -12.79 10.48 -2.38
C PRO A 172 -13.17 11.48 -3.49
N GLY A 173 -13.13 11.08 -4.77
CA GLY A 173 -13.22 11.98 -5.92
C GLY A 173 -11.86 12.59 -6.24
N SER A 174 -11.81 13.91 -6.45
CA SER A 174 -10.57 14.65 -6.72
C SER A 174 -9.54 14.45 -5.59
N SER A 175 -8.34 14.01 -5.98
CA SER A 175 -7.29 13.51 -5.10
C SER A 175 -5.90 13.91 -5.62
N SER A 176 -5.01 14.27 -4.70
CA SER A 176 -3.58 14.43 -4.97
C SER A 176 -2.82 13.17 -4.54
N TYR A 177 -1.67 12.90 -5.14
CA TYR A 177 -0.86 11.70 -4.87
C TYR A 177 0.49 12.10 -4.31
N LEU A 178 0.84 11.60 -3.13
CA LEU A 178 2.13 11.88 -2.49
C LEU A 178 3.27 11.29 -3.32
N ASP A 179 4.39 11.98 -3.42
CA ASP A 179 5.58 11.47 -4.11
C ASP A 179 6.44 10.60 -3.18
N PHE A 180 6.07 9.33 -3.05
CA PHE A 180 6.81 8.38 -2.21
C PHE A 180 8.25 8.09 -2.68
N THR A 181 8.67 8.57 -3.86
CA THR A 181 10.06 8.45 -4.30
C THR A 181 11.01 9.35 -3.48
N ASP A 182 10.50 10.46 -2.95
CA ASP A 182 11.24 11.38 -2.06
C ASP A 182 11.25 10.85 -0.61
N ALA A 183 12.45 10.74 -0.03
CA ALA A 183 12.63 10.26 1.35
C ALA A 183 11.94 11.15 2.39
N ARG A 184 11.81 12.46 2.14
CA ARG A 184 11.12 13.40 3.03
C ARG A 184 9.63 13.10 3.08
N VAL A 185 9.03 12.77 1.93
CA VAL A 185 7.61 12.39 1.85
C VAL A 185 7.38 11.09 2.59
N ARG A 186 8.28 10.11 2.47
CA ARG A 186 8.20 8.86 3.23
C ARG A 186 8.31 9.07 4.75
N SER A 187 9.24 9.91 5.19
CA SER A 187 9.37 10.28 6.61
C SER A 187 8.10 10.96 7.11
N TRP A 188 7.60 11.94 6.36
CA TRP A 188 6.37 12.66 6.71
C TRP A 188 5.16 11.71 6.78
N TRP A 189 5.07 10.74 5.86
CA TRP A 189 4.02 9.72 5.87
C TRP A 189 4.13 8.80 7.08
N SER A 190 5.35 8.36 7.42
CA SER A 190 5.62 7.52 8.59
C SER A 190 5.16 8.22 9.87
N ASP A 191 5.44 9.52 10.00
CA ASP A 191 5.03 10.32 11.16
C ASP A 191 3.50 10.39 11.33
N ARG A 192 2.71 10.19 10.28
CA ARG A 192 1.23 10.16 10.39
C ARG A 192 0.72 8.99 11.23
N PHE A 193 1.49 7.91 11.37
CA PHE A 193 1.11 6.74 12.17
C PHE A 193 1.43 6.88 13.65
N LEU A 194 2.13 7.95 14.07
CA LEU A 194 2.28 8.29 15.49
C LEU A 194 0.91 8.47 16.14
N LEU A 195 0.74 8.00 17.37
CA LEU A 195 -0.55 8.01 18.08
C LEU A 195 -1.11 9.43 18.23
N GLU A 196 -0.25 10.44 18.37
CA GLU A 196 -0.63 11.84 18.41
C GLU A 196 -1.10 12.42 17.07
N ASN A 197 -0.74 11.80 15.94
CA ASN A 197 -1.10 12.24 14.60
C ASN A 197 -2.27 11.44 14.00
N TYR A 198 -2.40 10.16 14.35
CA TYR A 198 -3.56 9.33 14.00
C TYR A 198 -4.50 9.21 15.20
N GLU A 199 -5.24 10.28 15.49
CA GLU A 199 -6.21 10.30 16.59
C GLU A 199 -7.21 9.13 16.49
N GLY A 200 -7.37 8.40 17.59
CA GLY A 200 -8.21 7.21 17.66
C GLY A 200 -7.51 5.90 17.33
N SER A 201 -6.24 5.92 16.91
CA SER A 201 -5.40 4.73 16.82
C SER A 201 -4.88 4.26 18.19
N THR A 202 -4.47 2.99 18.27
CA THR A 202 -3.86 2.36 19.44
C THR A 202 -2.69 1.48 19.01
N LEU A 203 -1.89 0.98 19.96
CA LEU A 203 -0.82 0.01 19.69
C LEU A 203 -1.32 -1.36 19.18
N SER A 204 -2.64 -1.59 19.14
CA SER A 204 -3.25 -2.78 18.55
C SER A 204 -3.82 -2.55 17.15
N LEU A 205 -3.64 -1.34 16.60
CA LEU A 205 -3.98 -1.00 15.23
C LEU A 205 -2.79 -1.23 14.31
N PHE A 206 -3.05 -1.86 13.18
CA PHE A 206 -2.12 -2.05 12.06
C PHE A 206 -2.77 -1.52 10.78
N THR A 207 -2.05 -1.54 9.68
CA THR A 207 -2.48 -0.87 8.45
C THR A 207 -2.47 -1.78 7.23
N TRP A 208 -3.45 -1.57 6.37
CA TRP A 208 -3.52 -2.09 5.02
C TRP A 208 -3.29 -0.94 4.03
N ASN A 209 -2.31 -1.08 3.14
CA ASN A 209 -2.19 -0.20 1.97
C ASN A 209 -2.84 -0.86 0.76
N ASP A 210 -3.76 -0.16 0.12
CA ASP A 210 -4.35 -0.54 -1.17
C ASP A 210 -4.15 0.57 -2.20
N MET A 211 -4.60 0.32 -3.44
CA MET A 211 -4.67 1.30 -4.53
C MET A 211 -3.32 1.97 -4.85
N ASN A 212 -2.21 1.28 -4.55
CA ASN A 212 -0.85 1.83 -4.54
C ASN A 212 -0.03 1.51 -5.78
N GLU A 213 -0.68 1.19 -6.89
CA GLU A 213 -0.05 1.04 -8.20
C GLU A 213 0.68 2.30 -8.70
N PRO A 214 0.16 3.56 -8.59
CA PRO A 214 -1.08 4.05 -7.97
C PRO A 214 -2.33 3.92 -8.84
N SER A 215 -3.44 3.49 -8.26
CA SER A 215 -4.73 3.48 -8.95
C SER A 215 -5.31 4.89 -9.10
N VAL A 216 -5.52 5.31 -10.34
CA VAL A 216 -6.14 6.59 -10.71
C VAL A 216 -7.31 6.33 -11.66
N PHE A 217 -8.55 6.47 -11.17
CA PHE A 217 -9.76 6.04 -11.91
C PHE A 217 -9.96 6.71 -13.27
N ASN A 218 -9.54 7.97 -13.39
CA ASN A 218 -9.60 8.73 -14.64
C ASN A 218 -8.26 8.79 -15.40
N GLY A 219 -7.26 8.04 -14.94
CA GLY A 219 -5.94 7.98 -15.55
C GLY A 219 -5.82 6.91 -16.66
N PRO A 220 -4.80 7.00 -17.52
CA PRO A 220 -4.51 5.94 -18.49
C PRO A 220 -4.27 4.62 -17.78
N GLU A 221 -4.93 3.55 -18.25
CA GLU A 221 -4.81 2.21 -17.68
C GLU A 221 -5.13 2.15 -16.17
N VAL A 222 -5.99 3.07 -15.70
CA VAL A 222 -6.34 3.22 -14.28
C VAL A 222 -5.11 3.58 -13.42
N SER A 223 -4.14 4.28 -14.01
CA SER A 223 -2.90 4.69 -13.34
C SER A 223 -2.51 6.12 -13.70
N MET A 224 -1.50 6.64 -13.02
CA MET A 224 -0.94 7.96 -13.25
C MET A 224 -0.31 8.09 -14.67
N PRO A 225 -0.42 9.26 -15.34
CA PRO A 225 0.23 9.51 -16.62
C PRO A 225 1.75 9.34 -16.56
N LYS A 226 2.34 8.79 -17.62
CA LYS A 226 3.78 8.51 -17.70
C LYS A 226 4.68 9.75 -17.62
N ASP A 227 4.15 10.92 -17.98
CA ASP A 227 4.83 12.21 -17.98
C ASP A 227 4.59 13.03 -16.69
N ALA A 228 3.88 12.47 -15.70
CA ALA A 228 3.82 13.06 -14.36
C ALA A 228 5.22 13.07 -13.74
N LEU A 229 5.53 14.12 -12.98
CA LEU A 229 6.87 14.39 -12.46
C LEU A 229 6.91 14.20 -10.94
N SER A 230 7.91 13.44 -10.49
CA SER A 230 8.35 13.48 -9.09
C SER A 230 8.82 14.89 -8.68
N LEU A 231 9.07 15.08 -7.39
CA LEU A 231 9.62 16.31 -6.81
C LEU A 231 11.04 16.61 -7.32
N THR A 232 11.73 15.60 -7.85
CA THR A 232 13.06 15.74 -8.48
C THR A 232 13.02 15.75 -10.01
N ASP A 233 11.87 16.09 -10.60
CA ASP A 233 11.66 16.21 -12.06
C ASP A 233 11.92 14.91 -12.85
N VAL A 234 11.77 13.74 -12.22
CA VAL A 234 11.84 12.43 -12.88
C VAL A 234 10.44 11.96 -13.24
N GLU A 235 10.24 11.60 -14.50
CA GLU A 235 8.96 11.12 -15.04
C GLU A 235 8.49 9.80 -14.40
N HIS A 236 7.17 9.66 -14.26
CA HIS A 236 6.51 8.49 -13.70
C HIS A 236 6.91 7.18 -14.36
N ARG A 237 7.19 7.19 -15.67
CA ARG A 237 7.69 6.01 -16.41
C ARG A 237 8.91 5.34 -15.77
N GLU A 238 9.76 6.10 -15.08
CA GLU A 238 11.02 5.62 -14.48
C GLU A 238 10.80 4.94 -13.12
N TRP A 239 9.73 5.29 -12.41
CA TRP A 239 9.52 4.86 -11.02
C TRP A 239 8.15 4.21 -10.76
N HIS A 240 7.30 4.05 -11.78
CA HIS A 240 5.96 3.47 -11.69
C HIS A 240 5.93 2.19 -10.83
N ASN A 241 6.76 1.19 -11.14
CA ASN A 241 6.80 -0.08 -10.42
C ASN A 241 7.41 0.01 -8.99
N LEU A 242 7.97 1.14 -8.61
CA LEU A 242 8.54 1.37 -7.27
C LEU A 242 7.57 2.13 -6.35
N TYR A 243 6.52 2.76 -6.89
CA TYR A 243 5.62 3.62 -6.12
C TYR A 243 4.96 2.86 -4.97
N GLY A 244 4.32 1.73 -5.26
CA GLY A 244 3.66 0.90 -4.25
C GLY A 244 4.63 0.34 -3.20
N PHE A 245 5.85 -0.02 -3.61
CA PHE A 245 6.91 -0.46 -2.70
C PHE A 245 7.28 0.66 -1.72
N TYR A 246 7.49 1.89 -2.20
CA TYR A 246 7.85 3.02 -1.33
C TYR A 246 6.71 3.45 -0.41
N HIS A 247 5.45 3.37 -0.87
CA HIS A 247 4.29 3.58 -0.01
C HIS A 247 4.23 2.56 1.12
N GLN A 248 4.39 1.26 0.79
CA GLN A 248 4.40 0.20 1.79
C GLN A 248 5.57 0.32 2.77
N MET A 249 6.75 0.69 2.27
CA MET A 249 7.95 0.90 3.09
C MET A 249 7.72 2.04 4.11
N ALA A 250 7.18 3.17 3.66
CA ALA A 250 6.89 4.30 4.54
C ALA A 250 5.82 3.95 5.60
N THR A 251 4.76 3.23 5.22
CA THR A 251 3.78 2.75 6.20
C THR A 251 4.41 1.81 7.23
N ALA A 252 5.27 0.89 6.79
CA ALA A 252 5.95 -0.05 7.69
C ALA A 252 6.96 0.63 8.62
N GLU A 253 7.60 1.72 8.19
CA GLU A 253 8.50 2.55 9.03
C GLU A 253 7.74 3.38 10.06
N GLY A 254 6.46 3.70 9.82
CA GLY A 254 5.60 4.43 10.76
C GLY A 254 4.98 3.59 11.88
N LEU A 255 4.98 2.25 11.75
CA LEU A 255 4.43 1.29 12.71
C LEU A 255 5.51 0.72 13.65
#